data_AF-A0A926P5U4-F1
#
_entry.id   AF-A0A926P5U4-F1
#
_cell.length_a   1.000
_cell.length_b   1.000
_cell.length_c   1.000
_cell.angle_alpha   90.00
_cell.angle_beta   90.00
_cell.angle_gamma   90.00
#
_symmetry.space_group_name_H-M   'P 1'
#
loop_
_entity.id
_entity.type
_entity.pdbx_description
1 polymer ?
#
loop_
_entity_poly.entity_id
_entity_poly.type
_entity_poly.pdbx_seq_one_letter_code
_entity_poly.pdbx_strand_id
1 'polypeptide(L)'
;MPNLRDATRARAGRKAANRVAKPKSSKPAKTSTPAKSSSSSSPALISNALTRANGTRRGGITEAKIPGLPLLTPESISAQLPTFNPESYKIADPLKPNPSIPQVSQVDFDSGEAIYQGGIRAAKLTGLAFDLGKEVFTTVGKQAKAFGAGIKAATAIKAVEGDYYDYLSQAETTDQKSISLSTNIHRTDVERDVAVHTQDELDEKLSQAEISADAARAKTQEKQSSLNEFKSQLGALTPAK
;
A
#
# COMPACT_ATOMS: atom_id res chain seq x y z
N MET A 1 14.13 4.05 30.44
CA MET A 1 12.73 4.06 29.98
C MET A 1 12.44 5.42 29.35
N PRO A 2 12.26 5.51 28.02
CA PRO A 2 11.96 6.78 27.36
C PRO A 2 10.56 7.30 27.75
N ASN A 3 10.45 8.60 27.99
CA ASN A 3 9.31 9.27 28.60
C ASN A 3 8.11 9.31 27.62
N LEU A 4 6.91 8.87 28.04
CA LEU A 4 5.72 8.75 27.16
C LEU A 4 5.27 10.08 26.52
N ARG A 5 5.62 11.20 27.15
CA ARG A 5 5.36 12.56 26.61
C ARG A 5 6.15 12.85 25.33
N ASP A 6 7.35 12.30 25.19
CA ASP A 6 8.17 12.53 24.00
C ASP A 6 7.71 11.66 22.82
N ALA A 7 7.19 10.46 23.12
CA ALA A 7 6.64 9.55 22.12
C ALA A 7 5.34 10.08 21.47
N THR A 8 4.48 10.74 22.25
CA THR A 8 3.22 11.33 21.77
C THR A 8 3.46 12.57 20.90
N ARG A 9 4.43 13.42 21.25
CA ARG A 9 4.80 14.61 20.45
C ARG A 9 5.42 14.24 19.10
N ALA A 10 6.25 13.19 19.06
CA ALA A 10 6.83 12.67 17.82
C ALA A 10 5.78 12.08 16.85
N ARG A 11 4.67 11.53 17.38
CA ARG A 11 3.57 10.95 16.59
C ARG A 11 2.67 12.02 15.96
N ALA A 12 2.51 13.18 16.63
CA ALA A 12 1.73 14.31 16.10
C ALA A 12 2.40 14.96 14.86
N GLY A 13 3.72 15.15 14.89
CA GLY A 13 4.46 15.70 13.74
C GLY A 13 4.43 14.81 12.49
N ARG A 14 4.41 13.49 12.67
CA ARG A 14 4.38 12.52 11.55
C ARG A 14 3.01 12.39 10.89
N LYS A 15 1.90 12.61 11.61
CA LYS A 15 0.55 12.63 11.01
C LYS A 15 0.29 13.88 10.15
N ALA A 16 0.90 15.02 10.49
CA ALA A 16 0.80 16.23 9.68
C ALA A 16 1.55 16.09 8.33
N ALA A 17 2.74 15.49 8.33
CA ALA A 17 3.54 15.29 7.12
C ALA A 17 2.89 14.30 6.11
N ASN A 18 2.16 13.29 6.61
CA ASN A 18 1.57 12.26 5.75
C ASN A 18 0.23 12.67 5.09
N ARG A 19 -0.33 13.83 5.46
CA ARG A 19 -1.54 14.40 4.84
C ARG A 19 -1.26 15.23 3.58
N VAL A 20 -0.01 15.66 3.37
CA VAL A 20 0.38 16.51 2.23
C VAL A 20 0.76 15.68 0.99
N ALA A 21 0.90 14.34 1.11
CA ALA A 21 1.53 13.51 0.10
C ALA A 21 0.64 12.45 -0.59
N LYS A 22 -0.70 12.57 -0.61
CA LYS A 22 -1.55 11.65 -1.40
C LYS A 22 -2.55 12.38 -2.30
N PRO A 23 -2.45 12.27 -3.64
CA PRO A 23 -3.50 12.68 -4.55
C PRO A 23 -4.69 11.72 -4.46
N LYS A 24 -5.91 12.28 -4.54
CA LYS A 24 -7.19 11.54 -4.53
C LYS A 24 -7.28 10.66 -5.79
N SER A 25 -7.51 9.36 -5.64
CA SER A 25 -8.10 8.52 -6.69
C SER A 25 -9.38 7.85 -6.20
N SER A 26 -10.38 7.88 -7.07
CA SER A 26 -11.77 7.47 -6.85
C SER A 26 -11.97 5.95 -7.04
N LYS A 27 -12.85 5.40 -6.19
CA LYS A 27 -13.65 4.14 -6.23
C LYS A 27 -13.36 3.07 -7.32
N PRO A 28 -13.31 1.77 -6.95
CA PRO A 28 -13.35 0.67 -7.92
C PRO A 28 -14.79 0.19 -8.20
N ALA A 29 -15.07 -0.10 -9.47
CA ALA A 29 -16.26 -0.81 -9.94
C ALA A 29 -15.95 -2.27 -10.30
N LYS A 30 -17.01 -3.07 -10.29
CA LYS A 30 -17.14 -4.53 -10.31
C LYS A 30 -16.61 -5.27 -11.57
N THR A 31 -16.13 -6.49 -11.31
CA THR A 31 -16.32 -7.77 -12.05
C THR A 31 -15.82 -7.93 -13.50
N SER A 32 -14.84 -8.83 -13.69
CA SER A 32 -14.94 -9.99 -14.62
C SER A 32 -13.71 -10.91 -14.49
N THR A 33 -13.98 -12.18 -14.24
CA THR A 33 -13.08 -13.33 -14.39
C THR A 33 -12.96 -13.70 -15.88
N PRO A 34 -11.84 -14.32 -16.29
CA PRO A 34 -12.01 -15.47 -17.19
C PRO A 34 -11.17 -16.68 -16.77
N ALA A 35 -11.80 -17.84 -16.96
CA ALA A 35 -11.30 -19.18 -16.73
C ALA A 35 -10.37 -19.66 -17.87
N LYS A 36 -9.55 -20.64 -17.51
CA LYS A 36 -8.74 -21.54 -18.35
C LYS A 36 -9.51 -22.08 -19.56
N SER A 37 -8.85 -22.10 -20.72
CA SER A 37 -8.96 -23.23 -21.67
C SER A 37 -7.63 -23.45 -22.39
N SER A 38 -7.42 -24.72 -22.73
CA SER A 38 -6.20 -25.38 -23.21
C SER A 38 -6.26 -25.68 -24.71
N SER A 39 -5.08 -25.99 -25.28
CA SER A 39 -4.79 -26.45 -26.67
C SER A 39 -4.85 -25.32 -27.71
N SER A 40 -3.99 -25.24 -28.73
CA SER A 40 -3.22 -26.26 -29.43
C SER A 40 -2.04 -25.63 -30.18
N SER A 41 -0.97 -26.41 -30.31
CA SER A 41 0.14 -26.28 -31.26
C SER A 41 -0.28 -26.02 -32.71
N SER A 42 0.43 -25.11 -33.41
CA SER A 42 0.98 -25.30 -34.78
C SER A 42 1.63 -24.02 -35.35
N PRO A 43 2.53 -24.15 -36.34
CA PRO A 43 3.64 -23.22 -36.57
C PRO A 43 3.29 -22.06 -37.52
N ALA A 44 4.10 -21.00 -37.45
CA ALA A 44 4.00 -19.85 -38.36
C ALA A 44 4.37 -20.26 -39.80
N LEU A 45 3.35 -20.35 -40.66
CA LEU A 45 3.49 -20.43 -42.12
C LEU A 45 3.70 -19.01 -42.68
N ILE A 46 4.90 -18.78 -43.21
CA ILE A 46 5.24 -17.63 -44.05
C ILE A 46 4.43 -17.75 -45.34
N SER A 47 3.41 -16.90 -45.50
CA SER A 47 2.59 -16.85 -46.69
C SER A 47 3.14 -15.82 -47.68
N ASN A 48 3.50 -16.31 -48.88
CA ASN A 48 3.65 -15.52 -50.09
C ASN A 48 2.44 -14.60 -50.29
N ALA A 49 2.68 -13.29 -50.34
CA ALA A 49 1.71 -12.32 -50.86
C ALA A 49 2.38 -11.50 -51.96
N LEU A 50 2.34 -12.05 -53.17
CA LEU A 50 2.60 -11.35 -54.41
C LEU A 50 1.32 -10.56 -54.77
N THR A 51 1.28 -9.25 -54.55
CA THR A 51 0.33 -8.35 -55.24
C THR A 51 0.96 -6.99 -55.57
N ARG A 52 1.52 -6.96 -56.78
CA ARG A 52 1.43 -5.91 -57.81
C ARG A 52 0.82 -4.56 -57.40
N ALA A 53 1.65 -3.51 -57.40
CA ALA A 53 1.21 -2.15 -57.72
C ALA A 53 2.30 -1.37 -58.48
N ASN A 54 1.93 -0.97 -59.71
CA ASN A 54 2.35 0.20 -60.48
C ASN A 54 3.79 0.40 -60.97
N GLY A 55 3.86 0.76 -62.26
CA GLY A 55 4.70 1.87 -62.66
C GLY A 55 5.78 1.53 -63.67
N THR A 56 5.43 1.65 -64.95
CA THR A 56 6.33 1.92 -66.07
C THR A 56 7.45 2.90 -65.67
N ARG A 57 8.68 2.40 -65.48
CA ARG A 57 9.91 3.12 -65.81
C ARG A 57 10.92 2.12 -66.37
N ARG A 58 11.12 2.20 -67.69
CA ARG A 58 12.43 2.04 -68.31
C ARG A 58 13.38 2.96 -67.53
N GLY A 59 14.10 2.40 -66.56
CA GLY A 59 15.28 3.00 -65.96
C GLY A 59 16.38 2.01 -66.21
N GLY A 60 17.26 2.30 -67.16
CA GLY A 60 18.50 1.55 -67.29
C GLY A 60 19.15 1.49 -65.92
N ILE A 61 19.60 0.29 -65.53
CA ILE A 61 20.51 0.16 -64.40
C ILE A 61 21.75 0.93 -64.85
N THR A 62 21.80 2.21 -64.50
CA THR A 62 22.96 3.05 -64.74
C THR A 62 24.08 2.39 -63.98
N GLU A 63 25.00 1.87 -64.77
CA GLU A 63 26.27 1.26 -64.42
C GLU A 63 27.03 2.19 -63.48
N ALA A 64 26.74 2.10 -62.18
CA ALA A 64 27.47 2.83 -61.15
C ALA A 64 28.81 2.13 -60.96
N LYS A 65 29.75 2.43 -61.86
CA LYS A 65 31.14 1.97 -61.79
C LYS A 65 31.83 2.68 -60.63
N ILE A 66 31.72 2.12 -59.43
CA ILE A 66 32.47 2.56 -58.26
C ILE A 66 33.93 2.15 -58.47
N PRO A 67 34.89 3.09 -58.55
CA PRO A 67 36.29 2.75 -58.73
C PRO A 67 36.77 1.85 -57.58
N GLY A 68 37.30 0.67 -57.90
CA GLY A 68 37.81 -0.30 -56.92
C GLY A 68 36.83 -1.42 -56.54
N LEU A 69 35.56 -1.38 -56.97
CA LEU A 69 34.63 -2.50 -56.80
C LEU A 69 34.35 -3.18 -58.15
N PRO A 70 34.59 -4.49 -58.29
CA PRO A 70 34.17 -5.22 -59.48
C PRO A 70 32.64 -5.23 -59.55
N LEU A 71 32.08 -4.77 -60.67
CA LEU A 71 30.65 -4.79 -60.92
C LEU A 71 30.23 -6.26 -61.15
N LEU A 72 29.61 -6.89 -60.16
CA LEU A 72 29.13 -8.26 -60.28
C LEU A 72 27.87 -8.27 -61.14
N THR A 73 27.98 -8.77 -62.36
CA THR A 73 26.84 -9.08 -63.22
C THR A 73 26.41 -10.53 -63.00
N PRO A 74 25.14 -10.89 -63.26
CA PRO A 74 24.70 -12.29 -63.12
C PRO A 74 25.54 -13.28 -63.96
N GLU A 75 26.09 -12.83 -65.09
CA GLU A 75 27.02 -13.61 -65.89
C GLU A 75 28.39 -13.79 -65.23
N SER A 76 28.91 -12.78 -64.52
CA SER A 76 30.19 -12.91 -63.80
C SER A 76 30.12 -13.86 -62.61
N ILE A 77 28.95 -13.97 -61.97
CA ILE A 77 28.73 -14.94 -60.88
C ILE A 77 28.73 -16.37 -61.44
N SER A 78 28.08 -16.57 -62.59
CA SER A 78 28.03 -17.88 -63.25
C SER A 78 29.41 -18.34 -63.75
N ALA A 79 30.26 -17.40 -64.17
CA ALA A 79 31.63 -17.67 -64.57
C ALA A 79 32.59 -17.94 -63.38
N GLN A 80 32.23 -17.51 -62.17
CA GLN A 80 33.01 -17.76 -60.95
C GLN A 80 32.62 -19.08 -60.27
N LEU A 81 31.49 -19.67 -60.62
CA LEU A 81 31.09 -20.97 -60.10
C LEU A 81 31.90 -22.06 -60.81
N PRO A 82 32.52 -23.00 -60.07
CA PRO A 82 33.18 -24.14 -60.68
C PRO A 82 32.17 -24.92 -61.51
N THR A 83 32.48 -25.11 -62.79
CA THR A 83 31.61 -25.81 -63.73
C THR A 83 31.51 -27.28 -63.33
N PHE A 84 30.31 -27.70 -62.93
CA PHE A 84 30.04 -29.09 -62.57
C PHE A 84 29.97 -29.95 -63.83
N ASN A 85 30.98 -30.81 -64.05
CA ASN A 85 30.95 -31.79 -65.12
C ASN A 85 30.55 -33.17 -64.55
N PRO A 86 29.33 -33.65 -64.80
CA PRO A 86 28.83 -34.91 -64.21
C PRO A 86 29.64 -36.15 -64.63
N GLU A 87 30.32 -36.13 -65.78
CA GLU A 87 31.17 -37.23 -66.22
C GLU A 87 32.48 -37.32 -65.41
N SER A 88 32.93 -36.21 -64.81
CA SER A 88 34.13 -36.17 -63.97
C SER A 88 33.94 -36.78 -62.58
N TYR A 89 32.69 -37.02 -62.17
CA TYR A 89 32.34 -37.62 -60.88
C TYR A 89 31.87 -39.08 -60.99
N LYS A 90 31.89 -39.68 -62.18
CA LYS A 90 31.58 -41.10 -62.35
C LYS A 90 32.75 -41.96 -61.87
N ILE A 91 32.51 -42.71 -60.79
CA ILE A 91 33.48 -43.66 -60.25
C ILE A 91 33.32 -44.96 -61.03
N ALA A 92 34.20 -45.20 -62.02
CA ALA A 92 34.22 -46.44 -62.80
C ALA A 92 34.76 -47.64 -62.01
N ASP A 93 35.65 -47.40 -61.04
CA ASP A 93 36.23 -48.41 -60.14
C ASP A 93 36.21 -47.88 -58.68
N PRO A 94 35.41 -48.47 -57.77
CA PRO A 94 35.31 -48.03 -56.37
C PRO A 94 36.60 -48.23 -55.55
N LEU A 95 37.48 -49.16 -55.95
CA LEU A 95 38.74 -49.40 -55.24
C LEU A 95 39.89 -48.51 -55.75
N LYS A 96 39.71 -47.85 -56.90
CA LYS A 96 40.68 -46.91 -57.50
C LYS A 96 39.95 -45.69 -58.07
N PRO A 97 39.45 -44.79 -57.21
CA PRO A 97 38.80 -43.57 -57.69
C PRO A 97 39.79 -42.73 -58.53
N ASN A 98 39.28 -42.13 -59.60
CA ASN A 98 40.06 -41.27 -60.49
C ASN A 98 40.71 -40.12 -59.68
N PRO A 99 42.04 -39.90 -59.77
CA PRO A 99 42.72 -38.81 -59.05
C PRO A 99 42.26 -37.40 -59.48
N SER A 100 41.50 -37.28 -60.57
CA SER A 100 40.89 -36.01 -61.00
C SER A 100 39.65 -35.63 -60.18
N ILE A 101 39.12 -36.54 -59.36
CA ILE A 101 38.05 -36.20 -58.41
C ILE A 101 38.72 -35.48 -57.24
N PRO A 102 38.27 -34.28 -56.84
CA PRO A 102 38.81 -33.61 -55.66
C PRO A 102 38.53 -34.47 -54.43
N GLN A 103 39.55 -35.17 -53.95
CA GLN A 103 39.51 -35.94 -52.72
C GLN A 103 39.87 -35.00 -51.58
N VAL A 104 39.02 -34.97 -50.56
CA VAL A 104 39.33 -34.28 -49.31
C VAL A 104 40.52 -34.99 -48.70
N SER A 105 41.59 -34.26 -48.37
CA SER A 105 42.73 -34.86 -47.70
C SER A 105 42.31 -35.39 -46.33
N GLN A 106 42.95 -36.44 -45.83
CA GLN A 106 42.63 -36.98 -44.49
C GLN A 106 42.70 -35.89 -43.41
N VAL A 107 43.64 -34.95 -43.55
CA VAL A 107 43.83 -33.82 -42.65
C VAL A 107 42.63 -32.87 -42.67
N ASP A 108 42.08 -32.59 -43.85
CA ASP A 108 40.89 -31.72 -44.01
C ASP A 108 39.63 -32.41 -43.47
N PHE A 109 39.53 -33.73 -43.63
CA PHE A 109 38.43 -34.53 -43.07
C PHE A 109 38.46 -34.52 -41.53
N ASP A 110 39.61 -34.84 -40.93
CA ASP A 110 39.78 -34.87 -39.47
C ASP A 110 39.58 -33.47 -38.84
N SER A 111 40.04 -32.41 -39.53
CA SER A 111 39.79 -31.02 -39.14
C SER A 111 38.30 -30.67 -39.17
N GLY A 112 37.60 -31.06 -40.25
CA GLY A 112 36.16 -30.90 -40.37
C GLY A 112 35.41 -31.61 -39.24
N GLU A 113 35.76 -32.88 -38.96
CA GLU A 113 35.15 -33.66 -37.88
C GLU A 113 35.38 -32.99 -36.51
N ALA A 114 36.59 -32.50 -36.23
CA ALA A 114 36.90 -31.81 -34.98
C ALA A 114 36.06 -30.54 -34.78
N ILE A 115 35.82 -29.76 -35.84
CA ILE A 115 34.94 -28.58 -35.80
C ILE A 115 33.50 -28.99 -35.47
N TYR A 116 32.97 -30.01 -36.13
CA TYR A 116 31.61 -30.50 -35.87
C TYR A 116 31.46 -31.06 -34.45
N GLN A 117 32.41 -31.85 -33.98
CA GLN A 117 32.40 -32.36 -32.61
C GLN A 117 32.52 -31.22 -31.58
N GLY A 118 33.35 -30.20 -31.86
CA GLY A 118 33.44 -28.99 -31.05
C GLY A 118 32.09 -28.25 -30.98
N GLY A 119 31.41 -28.11 -32.11
CA GLY A 119 30.07 -27.52 -32.19
C GLY A 119 29.03 -28.29 -31.37
N ILE A 120 29.03 -29.62 -31.44
CA ILE A 120 28.12 -30.47 -30.64
C ILE A 120 28.38 -30.30 -29.14
N ARG A 121 29.65 -30.24 -28.71
CA ARG A 121 30.00 -30.03 -27.30
C ARG A 121 29.58 -28.64 -26.82
N ALA A 122 29.81 -27.60 -27.63
CA ALA A 122 29.37 -26.24 -27.32
C ALA A 122 27.85 -26.17 -27.17
N ALA A 123 27.08 -26.75 -28.10
CA ALA A 123 25.63 -26.77 -28.03
C ALA A 123 25.10 -27.48 -26.76
N LYS A 124 25.72 -28.61 -26.37
CA LYS A 124 25.39 -29.32 -25.12
C LYS A 124 25.69 -28.48 -23.88
N LEU A 125 26.85 -27.80 -23.84
CA LEU A 125 27.20 -26.90 -22.74
C LEU A 125 26.23 -25.73 -22.63
N THR A 126 25.83 -25.15 -23.76
CA THR A 126 24.81 -24.09 -23.79
C THR A 126 23.47 -24.59 -23.28
N GLY A 127 23.02 -25.79 -23.66
CA GLY A 127 21.81 -26.42 -23.12
C GLY A 127 21.87 -26.58 -21.59
N LEU A 128 22.95 -27.16 -21.08
CA LEU A 128 23.17 -27.31 -19.63
C LEU A 128 23.22 -25.97 -18.90
N ALA A 129 23.81 -24.93 -19.52
CA ALA A 129 23.83 -23.58 -18.95
C ALA A 129 22.43 -22.97 -18.87
N PHE A 130 21.56 -23.20 -19.86
CA PHE A 130 20.17 -22.76 -19.80
C PHE A 130 19.37 -23.50 -18.73
N ASP A 131 19.58 -24.82 -18.57
CA ASP A 131 18.93 -25.60 -17.51
C ASP A 131 19.38 -25.14 -16.12
N LEU A 132 20.68 -24.90 -15.94
CA LEU A 132 21.21 -24.33 -14.70
C LEU A 132 20.63 -22.94 -14.42
N GLY A 133 20.57 -22.07 -15.43
CA GLY A 133 19.98 -20.74 -15.31
C GLY A 133 18.50 -20.78 -14.91
N LYS A 134 17.74 -21.74 -15.45
CA LYS A 134 16.35 -21.97 -15.08
C LYS A 134 16.22 -22.41 -13.61
N GLU A 135 17.02 -23.36 -13.16
CA GLU A 135 17.01 -23.80 -11.76
C GLU A 135 17.38 -22.65 -10.80
N VAL A 136 18.41 -21.86 -11.11
CA VAL A 136 18.78 -20.68 -10.34
C VAL A 136 17.63 -19.67 -10.29
N PHE A 137 16.97 -19.38 -11.43
CA PHE A 137 15.86 -18.45 -11.45
C PHE A 137 14.66 -18.93 -10.61
N THR A 138 14.36 -20.23 -10.65
CA THR A 138 13.25 -20.78 -9.83
C THR A 138 13.56 -20.75 -8.34
N THR A 139 14.81 -21.04 -7.94
CA THR A 139 15.23 -21.00 -6.53
C THR A 139 15.23 -19.58 -6.00
N VAL A 140 15.78 -18.61 -6.74
CA VAL A 140 15.70 -17.17 -6.41
C VAL A 140 14.25 -16.70 -6.35
N GLY A 141 13.40 -17.15 -7.28
CA GLY A 141 11.97 -16.84 -7.26
C GLY A 141 11.24 -17.39 -6.03
N LYS A 142 11.58 -18.60 -5.57
CA LYS A 142 11.04 -19.17 -4.31
C LYS A 142 11.53 -18.38 -3.10
N GLN A 143 12.81 -18.02 -3.04
CA GLN A 143 13.37 -17.20 -1.97
C GLN A 143 12.70 -15.82 -1.91
N ALA A 144 12.55 -15.13 -3.05
CA ALA A 144 11.88 -13.83 -3.12
C ALA A 144 10.43 -13.90 -2.63
N LYS A 145 9.69 -14.97 -2.97
CA LYS A 145 8.34 -15.20 -2.45
C LYS A 145 8.34 -15.45 -0.94
N ALA A 146 9.29 -16.22 -0.41
CA ALA A 146 9.43 -16.46 1.02
C ALA A 146 9.76 -15.17 1.79
N PHE A 147 10.68 -14.34 1.28
CA PHE A 147 10.95 -13.01 1.83
C PHE A 147 9.70 -12.12 1.80
N GLY A 148 8.97 -12.09 0.68
CA GLY A 148 7.72 -11.35 0.57
C GLY A 148 6.64 -11.82 1.57
N ALA A 149 6.53 -13.14 1.77
CA ALA A 149 5.64 -13.71 2.79
C ALA A 149 6.07 -13.33 4.21
N GLY A 150 7.37 -13.35 4.50
CA GLY A 150 7.93 -12.91 5.78
C GLY A 150 7.64 -11.44 6.09
N ILE A 151 7.78 -10.55 5.10
CA ILE A 151 7.44 -9.12 5.25
C ILE A 151 5.94 -8.95 5.53
N LYS A 152 5.06 -9.69 4.82
CA LYS A 152 3.61 -9.65 5.07
C LYS A 152 3.25 -10.16 6.47
N ALA A 153 3.88 -11.24 6.91
CA ALA A 153 3.67 -11.76 8.27
C ALA A 153 4.14 -10.76 9.33
N ALA A 154 5.33 -10.17 9.17
CA ALA A 154 5.87 -9.18 10.09
C ALA A 154 5.01 -7.90 10.16
N THR A 155 4.46 -7.46 9.02
CA THR A 155 3.55 -6.31 8.99
C THR A 155 2.21 -6.62 9.64
N ALA A 156 1.67 -7.84 9.47
CA ALA A 156 0.46 -8.27 10.18
C ALA A 156 0.67 -8.32 11.70
N ILE A 157 1.80 -8.85 12.17
CA ILE A 157 2.15 -8.87 13.60
C ILE A 157 2.21 -7.45 14.17
N LYS A 158 2.88 -6.53 13.46
CA LYS A 158 2.94 -5.12 13.89
C LYS A 158 1.59 -4.42 13.89
N ALA A 159 0.68 -4.81 12.99
CA ALA A 159 -0.68 -4.27 12.98
C ALA A 159 -1.44 -4.71 14.24
N VAL A 160 -1.40 -6.01 14.56
CA VAL A 160 -2.03 -6.56 15.77
C VAL A 160 -1.44 -5.95 17.05
N GLU A 161 -0.12 -5.76 17.09
CA GLU A 161 0.55 -5.09 18.20
C GLU A 161 0.06 -3.63 18.34
N GLY A 162 -0.11 -2.92 17.22
CA GLY A 162 -0.70 -1.59 17.21
C GLY A 162 -2.13 -1.55 17.74
N ASP A 163 -2.98 -2.47 17.28
CA ASP A 163 -4.38 -2.58 17.73
C ASP A 163 -4.45 -2.92 19.23
N TYR A 164 -3.54 -3.75 19.73
CA TYR A 164 -3.45 -4.09 21.15
C TYR A 164 -3.13 -2.87 22.02
N TYR A 165 -2.14 -2.05 21.62
CA TYR A 165 -1.82 -0.83 22.34
C TYR A 165 -2.95 0.21 22.29
N ASP A 166 -3.63 0.33 21.15
CA ASP A 166 -4.78 1.21 21.03
C ASP A 166 -5.95 0.73 21.90
N TYR A 167 -6.18 -0.59 22.03
CA TYR A 167 -7.16 -1.17 22.95
C TYR A 167 -6.82 -0.89 24.41
N LEU A 168 -5.56 -1.12 24.83
CA LEU A 168 -5.13 -0.82 26.20
C LEU A 168 -5.35 0.66 26.56
N SER A 169 -5.02 1.56 25.63
CA SER A 169 -5.26 2.99 25.83
C SER A 169 -6.76 3.31 25.95
N GLN A 170 -7.61 2.69 25.13
CA GLN A 170 -9.06 2.88 25.22
C GLN A 170 -9.62 2.35 26.54
N ALA A 171 -9.16 1.20 27.00
CA ALA A 171 -9.55 0.64 28.30
C ALA A 171 -9.19 1.60 29.44
N GLU A 172 -7.94 2.08 29.49
CA GLU A 172 -7.50 3.02 30.53
C GLU A 172 -8.31 4.33 30.50
N THR A 173 -8.59 4.90 29.32
CA THR A 173 -9.41 6.11 29.22
C THR A 173 -10.86 5.88 29.63
N THR A 174 -11.37 4.65 29.46
CA THR A 174 -12.72 4.29 29.87
C THR A 174 -12.80 4.17 31.39
N ASP A 175 -11.81 3.52 32.02
CA ASP A 175 -11.71 3.41 33.48
C ASP A 175 -11.57 4.79 34.14
N GLN A 176 -10.75 5.68 33.57
CA GLN A 176 -10.63 7.06 34.07
C GLN A 176 -11.96 7.82 33.98
N LYS A 177 -12.70 7.65 32.88
CA LYS A 177 -14.02 8.27 32.70
C LYS A 177 -15.05 7.71 33.68
N SER A 178 -15.05 6.40 33.95
CA SER A 178 -15.97 5.82 34.92
C SER A 178 -15.68 6.30 36.34
N ILE A 179 -14.40 6.40 36.73
CA ILE A 179 -14.01 6.97 38.03
C ILE A 179 -14.49 8.43 38.12
N SER A 180 -14.21 9.24 37.10
CA SER A 180 -14.64 10.65 37.07
C SER A 180 -16.17 10.78 37.15
N LEU A 181 -16.92 9.91 36.47
CA LEU A 181 -18.38 9.88 36.55
C LEU A 181 -18.85 9.56 37.97
N SER A 182 -18.29 8.52 38.60
CA SER A 182 -18.62 8.15 39.98
C SER A 182 -18.34 9.27 40.97
N THR A 183 -17.20 9.96 40.83
CA THR A 183 -16.88 11.12 41.68
C THR A 183 -17.85 12.28 41.47
N ASN A 184 -18.26 12.53 40.23
CA ASN A 184 -19.23 13.59 39.93
C ASN A 184 -20.63 13.26 40.48
N ILE A 185 -21.09 12.01 40.35
CA ILE A 185 -22.36 11.56 40.94
C ILE A 185 -22.34 11.77 42.45
N HIS A 186 -21.31 11.26 43.13
CA HIS A 186 -21.17 11.43 44.58
C HIS A 186 -21.16 12.92 44.97
N ARG A 187 -20.47 13.77 44.20
CA ARG A 187 -20.45 15.21 44.48
C ARG A 187 -21.84 15.82 44.34
N THR A 188 -22.57 15.49 43.29
CA THR A 188 -23.94 15.98 43.07
C THR A 188 -24.89 15.51 44.17
N ASP A 189 -24.78 14.25 44.61
CA ASP A 189 -25.60 13.73 45.71
C ASP A 189 -25.32 14.48 47.01
N VAL A 190 -24.04 14.69 47.35
CA VAL A 190 -23.66 15.47 48.55
C VAL A 190 -24.12 16.93 48.44
N GLU A 191 -23.93 17.59 47.29
CA GLU A 191 -24.40 18.97 47.10
C GLU A 191 -25.93 19.07 47.22
N ARG A 192 -26.67 18.06 46.78
CA ARG A 192 -28.12 17.98 46.93
C ARG A 192 -28.52 17.81 48.39
N ASP A 193 -27.88 16.91 49.14
CA ASP A 193 -28.19 16.68 50.55
C ASP A 193 -27.88 17.92 51.39
N VAL A 194 -26.74 18.56 51.13
CA VAL A 194 -26.38 19.83 51.78
C VAL A 194 -27.40 20.92 51.45
N ALA A 195 -27.84 21.03 50.20
CA ALA A 195 -28.83 22.04 49.80
C ALA A 195 -30.14 21.91 50.59
N VAL A 196 -30.64 20.68 50.78
CA VAL A 196 -31.86 20.41 51.58
C VAL A 196 -31.65 20.86 53.02
N HIS A 197 -30.56 20.45 53.66
CA HIS A 197 -30.27 20.85 55.04
C HIS A 197 -30.09 22.35 55.20
N THR A 198 -29.42 23.02 54.25
CA THR A 198 -29.27 24.48 54.29
C THR A 198 -30.59 25.22 54.11
N GLN A 199 -31.54 24.65 53.35
CA GLN A 199 -32.87 25.22 53.20
C GLN A 199 -33.68 25.07 54.49
N ASP A 200 -33.68 23.89 55.09
CA ASP A 200 -34.34 23.66 56.39
C ASP A 200 -33.78 24.59 57.48
N GLU A 201 -32.46 24.76 57.54
CA GLU A 201 -31.80 25.70 58.46
C GLU A 201 -32.23 27.17 58.24
N LEU A 202 -32.43 27.57 56.98
CA LEU A 202 -32.89 28.92 56.64
C LEU A 202 -34.35 29.13 57.01
N ASP A 203 -35.20 28.13 56.77
CA ASP A 203 -36.62 28.15 57.13
C ASP A 203 -36.80 28.19 58.66
N GLU A 204 -35.98 27.45 59.41
CA GLU A 204 -35.98 27.51 60.89
C GLU A 204 -35.55 28.89 61.41
N LYS A 205 -34.49 29.47 60.82
CA LYS A 205 -34.05 30.84 61.16
C LYS A 205 -35.11 31.89 60.83
N LEU A 206 -35.84 31.71 59.72
CA LEU A 206 -36.92 32.60 59.33
C LEU A 206 -38.08 32.51 60.34
N SER A 207 -38.51 31.30 60.69
CA SER A 207 -39.53 31.06 61.72
C SER A 207 -39.15 31.68 63.07
N GLN A 208 -37.90 31.52 63.51
CA GLN A 208 -37.41 32.11 64.75
C GLN A 208 -37.43 33.65 64.70
N ALA A 209 -37.08 34.24 63.55
CA ALA A 209 -37.13 35.68 63.36
C ALA A 209 -38.57 36.24 63.39
N GLU A 210 -39.52 35.51 62.79
CA GLU A 210 -40.95 35.85 62.83
C GLU A 210 -41.51 35.82 64.26
N ILE A 211 -41.25 34.75 65.01
CA ILE A 211 -41.66 34.62 66.42
C ILE A 211 -41.07 35.77 67.26
N SER A 212 -39.80 36.11 67.03
CA SER A 212 -39.13 37.21 67.72
C SER A 212 -39.76 38.57 67.38
N ALA A 213 -40.10 38.80 66.11
CA ALA A 213 -40.76 40.01 65.65
C ALA A 213 -42.18 40.15 66.26
N ASP A 214 -42.94 39.06 66.32
CA ASP A 214 -44.28 39.06 66.93
C ASP A 214 -44.21 39.25 68.45
N ALA A 215 -43.24 38.64 69.13
CA ALA A 215 -42.99 38.90 70.54
C ALA A 215 -42.64 40.38 70.81
N ALA A 216 -41.85 41.00 69.92
CA ALA A 216 -41.53 42.42 70.01
C ALA A 216 -42.76 43.31 69.78
N ARG A 217 -43.64 42.96 68.83
CA ARG A 217 -44.91 43.64 68.59
C ARG A 217 -45.84 43.54 69.79
N ALA A 218 -46.02 42.34 70.35
CA ALA A 218 -46.85 42.11 71.54
C ALA A 218 -46.36 42.94 72.73
N LYS A 219 -45.04 42.95 73.00
CA LYS A 219 -44.45 43.80 74.05
C LYS A 219 -44.66 45.29 73.79
N THR A 220 -44.59 45.72 72.53
CA THR A 220 -44.83 47.13 72.16
C THR A 220 -46.29 47.50 72.41
N GLN A 221 -47.22 46.62 72.05
CA GLN A 221 -48.65 46.80 72.29
C GLN A 221 -48.96 46.86 73.79
N GLU A 222 -48.38 45.97 74.60
CA GLU A 222 -48.54 45.98 76.06
C GLU A 222 -47.98 47.27 76.68
N LYS A 223 -46.82 47.73 76.22
CA LYS A 223 -46.26 49.04 76.62
C LYS A 223 -47.14 50.21 76.19
N GLN A 224 -47.79 50.11 75.04
CA GLN A 224 -48.76 51.13 74.59
C GLN A 224 -50.01 51.15 75.46
N SER A 225 -50.56 49.97 75.80
CA SER A 225 -51.72 49.85 76.69
C SER A 225 -51.42 50.42 78.08
N SER A 226 -50.29 50.04 78.69
CA SER A 226 -49.86 50.59 79.99
C SER A 226 -49.61 52.11 79.95
N LEU A 227 -49.06 52.64 78.85
CA LEU A 227 -48.92 54.09 78.65
C LEU A 227 -50.29 54.78 78.56
N ASN A 228 -51.26 54.18 77.87
CA ASN A 228 -52.62 54.72 77.78
C ASN A 228 -53.35 54.68 79.13
N GLU A 229 -53.19 53.62 79.91
CA GLU A 229 -53.68 53.53 81.28
C GLU A 229 -53.07 54.62 82.17
N PHE A 230 -51.75 54.79 82.11
CA PHE A 230 -51.04 55.83 82.85
C PHE A 230 -51.53 57.25 82.48
N LYS A 231 -51.74 57.52 81.18
CA LYS A 231 -52.36 58.78 80.73
C LYS A 231 -53.76 58.99 81.28
N SER A 232 -54.57 57.93 81.33
CA SER A 232 -55.93 57.99 81.88
C SER A 232 -55.90 58.31 83.39
N GLN A 233 -54.96 57.73 84.14
CA GLN A 233 -54.74 58.05 85.55
C GLN A 233 -54.31 59.51 85.75
N LEU A 234 -53.42 60.05 84.89
CA LEU A 234 -53.01 61.46 84.93
C LEU A 234 -54.18 62.42 84.63
N GLY A 235 -55.05 62.08 83.67
CA GLY A 235 -56.24 62.88 83.35
C GLY A 235 -57.29 62.88 84.48
N ALA A 236 -57.41 61.79 85.23
CA ALA A 236 -58.25 61.71 86.43
C ALA A 236 -57.67 62.50 87.62
N LEU A 237 -56.35 62.71 87.65
CA LEU A 237 -55.64 63.46 88.69
C LEU A 237 -55.58 64.98 88.43
N THR A 238 -55.95 65.45 87.25
CA THR A 238 -56.17 66.88 87.00
C THR A 238 -57.66 67.20 87.17
N PRO A 239 -58.11 67.75 88.31
CA PRO A 239 -59.50 68.20 88.44
C PRO A 239 -59.78 69.27 87.38
N ALA A 240 -60.86 69.08 86.62
CA ALA A 240 -61.42 70.12 85.78
C ALA A 240 -61.65 71.36 86.65
N LYS A 241 -61.07 72.47 86.21
CA LYS A 241 -61.22 73.79 86.82
C LYS A 241 -62.59 74.38 86.48
#